data_AF-A0A975ES14-F1
#
_entry.id   AF-A0A975ES14-F1
#
_cell.length_a   1.000
_cell.length_b   1.000
_cell.length_c   1.000
_cell.angle_alpha   90.00
_cell.angle_beta   90.00
_cell.angle_gamma   90.00
#
_symmetry.space_group_name_H-M   'P 1'
#
loop_
_entity.id
_entity.type
_entity.pdbx_description
1 polymer ?
#
loop_
_entity_poly.entity_id
_entity_poly.type
_entity_poly.pdbx_seq_one_letter_code
_entity_poly.pdbx_strand_id
1 'polypeptide(L)'
;MSSISKAERWLGLFCVAFALVLIFIWIPNDVETGAFQKVRRRLTIGDSLAPMVAGVVILLGGVLMYLSPSENAKTLDRKAILWVCLVVLSVAVSITIMRWFGPMVTELLTDQTYRSLRATAPWKYVGYVSGGGALVYLLIGFATRSWSLKYLLIGLLAALCMALFYDLPFEDLQLPPNGDV
;
A
#
# COMPACT_ATOMS: atom_id res chain seq x y z
N MET A 1 13.54 -5.89 33.41
CA MET A 1 12.65 -5.79 32.23
C MET A 1 11.23 -5.54 32.70
N SER A 2 10.66 -4.37 32.36
CA SER A 2 9.25 -4.07 32.61
C SER A 2 8.35 -5.10 31.91
N SER A 3 7.15 -5.37 32.43
CA SER A 3 6.16 -6.24 31.77
C SER A 3 5.85 -5.78 30.33
N ILE A 4 5.89 -4.46 30.12
CA ILE A 4 5.69 -3.79 28.84
C ILE A 4 6.78 -4.18 27.82
N SER A 5 8.06 -4.13 28.21
CA SER A 5 9.17 -4.53 27.34
C SER A 5 9.09 -6.01 26.92
N LYS A 6 8.50 -6.87 27.76
CA LYS A 6 8.26 -8.28 27.42
C LYS A 6 7.13 -8.42 26.41
N ALA A 7 6.05 -7.65 26.55
CA ALA A 7 4.91 -7.69 25.64
C ALA A 7 5.30 -7.28 24.21
N GLU A 8 6.08 -6.20 24.04
CA GLU A 8 6.56 -5.78 22.71
C GLU A 8 7.46 -6.82 22.06
N ARG A 9 8.34 -7.47 22.83
CA ARG A 9 9.18 -8.57 22.32
C ARG A 9 8.35 -9.76 21.87
N TRP A 10 7.32 -10.14 22.63
CA TRP A 10 6.41 -11.21 22.23
C TRP A 10 5.62 -10.85 20.97
N LEU A 11 5.15 -9.62 20.87
CA LEU A 11 4.47 -9.14 19.67
C LEU A 11 5.41 -9.12 18.46
N GLY A 12 6.67 -8.69 18.65
CA GLY A 12 7.69 -8.67 17.60
C GLY A 12 8.03 -10.08 17.12
N LEU A 13 8.22 -11.01 18.07
CA LEU A 13 8.43 -12.42 17.75
C LEU A 13 7.25 -13.03 16.99
N PHE A 14 6.02 -12.70 17.40
CA PHE A 14 4.82 -13.11 16.68
C PHE A 14 4.80 -12.56 15.25
N CYS A 15 5.08 -11.26 15.04
CA CYS A 15 5.15 -10.66 13.71
C CYS A 15 6.22 -11.31 12.84
N VAL A 16 7.39 -11.62 13.40
CA VAL A 16 8.47 -12.33 12.69
C VAL A 16 8.00 -13.72 12.29
N ALA A 17 7.48 -14.52 13.23
CA ALA A 17 7.01 -15.86 12.95
C ALA A 17 5.88 -15.87 11.90
N PHE A 18 4.92 -14.95 12.04
CA PHE A 18 3.84 -14.76 11.09
C PHE A 18 4.35 -14.39 9.70
N ALA A 19 5.29 -13.45 9.58
CA ALA A 19 5.87 -13.07 8.31
C ALA A 19 6.64 -14.22 7.65
N LEU A 20 7.38 -15.03 8.41
CA LEU A 20 8.07 -16.20 7.89
C LEU A 20 7.08 -17.25 7.35
N VAL A 21 6.01 -17.54 8.09
CA VAL A 21 4.93 -18.43 7.62
C VAL A 21 4.29 -17.87 6.37
N LEU A 22 4.00 -16.57 6.34
CA LEU A 22 3.37 -15.91 5.20
C LEU A 22 4.25 -15.97 3.95
N ILE A 23 5.54 -15.66 4.05
CA ILE A 23 6.48 -15.64 2.92
C ILE A 23 6.81 -17.04 2.40
N PHE A 24 7.08 -18.00 3.29
CA PHE A 24 7.63 -19.30 2.91
C PHE A 24 6.60 -20.41 2.80
N ILE A 25 5.42 -20.27 3.41
CA ILE A 25 4.41 -21.33 3.46
C ILE A 25 3.13 -20.86 2.78
N TRP A 26 2.57 -19.72 3.16
CA TRP A 26 1.27 -19.30 2.65
C TRP A 26 1.37 -18.83 1.20
N ILE A 27 2.12 -17.76 0.91
CA ILE A 27 2.17 -17.17 -0.44
C ILE A 27 2.55 -18.21 -1.51
N PRO A 28 3.58 -19.07 -1.32
CA PRO A 28 3.94 -20.06 -2.32
C PRO A 28 2.87 -21.14 -2.54
N ASN A 29 2.03 -21.42 -1.55
CA ASN A 29 0.95 -22.40 -1.67
C ASN A 29 -0.35 -21.80 -2.24
N ASP A 30 -0.55 -20.49 -2.11
CA ASP A 30 -1.78 -19.80 -2.51
C ASP A 30 -1.70 -19.18 -3.91
N VAL A 31 -0.49 -18.77 -4.33
CA VAL A 31 -0.29 -18.08 -5.60
C VAL A 31 0.51 -18.94 -6.57
N GLU A 32 -0.07 -19.19 -7.74
CA GLU A 32 0.58 -20.00 -8.79
C GLU A 32 1.81 -19.30 -9.42
N THR A 33 1.87 -17.97 -9.31
CA THR A 33 2.93 -17.16 -9.92
C THR A 33 4.02 -16.74 -8.93
N GLY A 34 5.29 -17.00 -9.25
CA GLY A 34 6.43 -16.50 -8.48
C GLY A 34 6.67 -15.00 -8.67
N ALA A 35 7.45 -14.33 -7.81
CA ALA A 35 7.65 -12.87 -7.82
C ALA A 35 8.00 -12.31 -9.21
N PHE A 36 8.83 -13.05 -9.94
CA PHE A 36 9.18 -12.77 -11.32
C PHE A 36 8.95 -14.01 -12.16
N GLN A 37 8.24 -13.83 -13.27
CA GLN A 37 8.06 -14.88 -14.27
C GLN A 37 8.58 -14.40 -15.62
N LYS A 38 9.22 -15.32 -16.35
CA LYS A 38 9.65 -15.06 -17.72
C LYS A 38 8.64 -15.68 -18.69
N VAL A 39 7.64 -14.92 -19.10
CA VAL A 39 6.64 -15.36 -20.07
C VAL A 39 7.02 -14.85 -21.45
N ARG A 40 7.18 -15.77 -22.43
CA ARG A 40 7.46 -15.43 -23.85
C ARG A 40 8.60 -14.41 -24.04
N ARG A 41 9.72 -14.60 -23.33
CA ARG A 41 10.91 -13.71 -23.31
C ARG A 41 10.72 -12.33 -22.66
N ARG A 42 9.55 -12.04 -22.09
CA ARG A 42 9.28 -10.84 -21.27
C ARG A 42 9.34 -11.19 -19.78
N LEU A 43 9.81 -10.24 -18.97
CA LEU A 43 9.80 -10.33 -17.51
C LEU A 43 8.48 -9.71 -17.01
N THR A 44 7.65 -10.54 -16.40
CA THR A 44 6.36 -10.14 -15.83
C THR A 44 6.44 -10.28 -14.31
N ILE A 45 5.91 -9.29 -13.59
CA ILE A 45 5.73 -9.37 -12.14
C ILE A 45 4.60 -10.37 -11.88
N GLY A 46 4.88 -11.39 -11.06
CA GLY A 46 3.84 -12.29 -10.59
C GLY A 46 3.06 -11.71 -9.41
N ASP A 47 1.86 -12.22 -9.19
CA ASP A 47 0.93 -11.76 -8.16
C ASP A 47 1.48 -11.96 -6.75
N SER A 48 2.47 -12.83 -6.58
CA SER A 48 3.14 -13.06 -5.30
C SER A 48 4.11 -11.94 -4.89
N LEU A 49 4.50 -11.03 -5.80
CA LEU A 49 5.44 -9.95 -5.46
C LEU A 49 4.88 -9.01 -4.37
N ALA A 50 3.66 -8.49 -4.57
CA ALA A 50 3.03 -7.58 -3.62
C ALA A 50 2.88 -8.17 -2.20
N PRO A 51 2.32 -9.38 -2.01
CA PRO A 51 2.23 -9.98 -0.69
C PRO A 51 3.60 -10.37 -0.13
N MET A 52 4.59 -10.73 -0.96
CA MET A 52 5.97 -10.96 -0.48
C MET A 52 6.61 -9.69 0.08
N VAL A 53 6.48 -8.56 -0.62
CA VAL A 53 6.98 -7.27 -0.15
C VAL A 53 6.30 -6.87 1.17
N ALA A 54 4.97 -7.06 1.26
CA ALA A 54 4.25 -6.84 2.52
C ALA A 54 4.78 -7.73 3.65
N GLY A 55 5.01 -9.01 3.38
CA GLY A 55 5.63 -9.95 4.32
C GLY A 55 7.00 -9.49 4.79
N VAL A 56 7.87 -9.03 3.87
CA VAL A 56 9.20 -8.51 4.22
C VAL A 56 9.11 -7.26 5.10
N VAL A 57 8.18 -6.34 4.82
CA VAL A 57 7.97 -5.16 5.67
C VAL A 57 7.52 -5.56 7.08
N ILE A 58 6.59 -6.53 7.20
CA ILE A 58 6.16 -7.07 8.50
C ILE A 58 7.34 -7.73 9.23
N LEU A 59 8.16 -8.51 8.51
CA LEU A 59 9.34 -9.16 9.07
C LEU A 59 10.33 -8.14 9.64
N LEU A 60 10.70 -7.12 8.84
CA LEU A 60 11.61 -6.06 9.27
C LEU A 60 11.03 -5.29 10.47
N GLY A 61 9.75 -4.93 10.43
CA GLY A 61 9.07 -4.27 11.55
C GLY A 61 9.08 -5.13 12.82
N GLY A 62 8.82 -6.43 12.70
CA GLY A 62 8.86 -7.38 13.81
C GLY A 62 10.25 -7.54 14.41
N VAL A 63 11.29 -7.64 13.57
CA VAL A 63 12.70 -7.69 14.00
C VAL A 63 13.08 -6.41 14.74
N LEU A 64 12.77 -5.24 14.18
CA LEU A 64 13.07 -3.95 14.80
C LEU A 64 12.37 -3.82 16.16
N MET A 65 11.10 -4.22 16.26
CA MET A 65 10.35 -4.17 17.52
C MET A 65 10.89 -5.16 18.56
N TYR A 66 11.37 -6.32 18.14
CA TYR A 66 12.00 -7.30 19.04
C TYR A 66 13.34 -6.79 19.59
N LEU A 67 14.18 -6.21 18.72
CA LEU A 67 15.52 -5.72 19.07
C LEU A 67 15.48 -4.41 19.86
N SER A 68 14.54 -3.54 19.56
CA SER A 68 14.42 -2.19 20.13
C SER A 68 13.09 -2.00 20.87
N PRO A 69 12.82 -2.76 21.96
CA PRO A 69 11.63 -2.55 22.76
C PRO A 69 11.69 -1.15 23.41
N SER A 70 10.60 -0.41 23.30
CA SER A 70 10.43 0.88 23.93
C SER A 70 10.16 0.70 25.42
N GLU A 71 11.02 1.26 26.27
CA GLU A 71 10.77 1.32 27.71
C GLU A 71 9.54 2.18 28.06
N ASN A 72 9.15 3.08 27.14
CA ASN A 72 8.00 3.98 27.23
C ASN A 72 6.83 3.54 26.34
N ALA A 73 6.72 2.25 26.01
CA ALA A 73 5.60 1.79 25.18
C ALA A 73 4.27 2.18 25.84
N LYS A 74 3.50 2.98 25.11
CA LYS A 74 2.19 3.44 25.60
C LYS A 74 1.25 2.26 25.61
N THR A 75 0.54 2.08 26.72
CA THR A 75 -0.57 1.13 26.81
C THR A 75 -1.66 1.50 25.79
N LEU A 76 -2.53 0.54 25.46
CA LEU A 76 -3.74 0.77 24.67
C LEU A 76 -4.64 1.81 25.36
N ASP A 77 -4.41 3.08 25.03
CA ASP A 77 -5.23 4.22 25.42
C ASP A 77 -6.20 4.58 24.29
N ARG A 78 -7.31 5.22 24.62
CA ARG A 78 -8.32 5.69 23.67
C ARG A 78 -7.71 6.53 22.55
N LYS A 79 -6.67 7.32 22.84
CA LYS A 79 -5.94 8.11 21.85
C LYS A 79 -5.19 7.25 20.83
N ALA A 80 -4.60 6.13 21.27
CA ALA A 80 -3.92 5.19 20.39
C ALA A 80 -4.93 4.49 19.47
N ILE A 81 -6.06 4.04 20.03
CA ILE A 81 -7.14 3.43 19.25
C ILE A 81 -7.68 4.41 18.21
N LEU A 82 -7.96 5.66 18.61
CA LEU A 82 -8.44 6.69 17.70
C LEU A 82 -7.44 6.96 16.57
N TRP A 83 -6.14 7.01 16.87
CA TRP A 83 -5.11 7.17 15.86
C TRP A 83 -5.11 6.01 14.85
N VAL A 84 -5.21 4.77 15.34
CA VAL A 84 -5.28 3.58 14.46
C VAL A 84 -6.53 3.65 13.59
N CYS A 85 -7.68 3.98 14.15
CA CYS A 85 -8.92 4.17 13.39
C CYS A 85 -8.78 5.24 12.31
N LEU A 86 -8.10 6.36 12.59
CA LEU A 86 -7.86 7.42 11.61
C LEU A 86 -6.97 6.94 10.45
N VAL A 87 -5.94 6.14 10.73
CA VAL A 87 -5.10 5.56 9.68
C VAL A 87 -5.88 4.57 8.83
N VAL A 88 -6.64 3.67 9.46
CA VAL A 88 -7.50 2.71 8.74
C VAL A 88 -8.53 3.44 7.87
N LEU A 89 -9.18 4.48 8.42
CA LEU A 89 -10.13 5.29 7.68
C LEU A 89 -9.48 6.01 6.51
N SER A 90 -8.25 6.52 6.67
CA SER A 90 -7.50 7.16 5.58
C SER A 90 -7.22 6.21 4.44
N VAL A 91 -6.83 4.97 4.75
CA VAL A 91 -6.63 3.91 3.77
C VAL A 91 -7.95 3.61 3.05
N ALA A 92 -9.05 3.43 3.79
CA ALA A 92 -10.36 3.15 3.21
C ALA A 92 -10.85 4.28 2.27
N VAL A 93 -10.71 5.55 2.70
CA VAL A 93 -11.03 6.72 1.89
C VAL A 93 -10.17 6.76 0.63
N SER A 94 -8.87 6.51 0.77
CA SER A 94 -7.93 6.54 -0.36
C SER A 94 -8.21 5.45 -1.38
N ILE A 95 -8.54 4.23 -0.94
CA ILE A 95 -8.97 3.13 -1.81
C ILE A 95 -10.28 3.48 -2.51
N THR A 96 -11.22 4.11 -1.80
CA THR A 96 -12.50 4.54 -2.38
C THR A 96 -12.28 5.58 -3.47
N ILE A 97 -11.45 6.60 -3.21
CA ILE A 97 -11.05 7.58 -4.23
C ILE A 97 -10.39 6.86 -5.40
N MET A 98 -9.42 5.99 -5.14
CA MET A 98 -8.71 5.24 -6.17
C MET A 98 -9.65 4.48 -7.09
N ARG A 99 -10.67 3.81 -6.52
CA ARG A 99 -11.65 2.98 -7.25
C ARG A 99 -12.65 3.77 -8.06
N TRP A 100 -13.16 4.89 -7.54
CA TRP A 100 -14.31 5.59 -8.12
C TRP A 100 -13.94 6.84 -8.91
N PHE A 101 -12.77 7.42 -8.66
CA PHE A 101 -12.38 8.67 -9.31
C PHE A 101 -12.10 8.51 -10.81
N GLY A 102 -11.47 7.39 -11.21
CA GLY A 102 -11.25 7.06 -12.63
C GLY A 102 -12.55 7.03 -13.45
N PRO A 103 -13.53 6.16 -13.08
CA PRO A 103 -14.84 6.11 -13.73
C PRO A 103 -15.55 7.46 -13.79
N MET A 104 -15.59 8.18 -12.64
CA MET A 104 -16.24 9.48 -12.55
C MET A 104 -15.66 10.49 -13.54
N VAL A 105 -14.33 10.57 -13.65
CA VAL A 105 -13.67 11.52 -14.56
C VAL A 105 -13.88 11.11 -16.02
N THR A 106 -13.87 9.82 -16.36
CA THR A 106 -14.14 9.38 -17.74
C THR A 106 -15.57 9.66 -18.17
N GLU A 107 -16.56 9.46 -17.30
CA GLU A 107 -17.97 9.75 -17.62
C GLU A 107 -18.22 11.25 -17.84
N LEU A 108 -17.46 12.11 -17.19
CA LEU A 108 -17.57 13.56 -17.34
C LEU A 108 -16.86 14.11 -18.57
N LEU A 109 -15.79 13.45 -19.04
CA LEU A 109 -14.91 13.99 -20.07
C LEU A 109 -14.96 13.22 -21.40
N THR A 110 -15.55 12.03 -21.43
CA THR A 110 -15.54 11.15 -22.60
C THR A 110 -16.87 10.40 -22.76
N ASP A 111 -17.21 10.08 -24.00
CA ASP A 111 -18.37 9.22 -24.32
C ASP A 111 -18.06 7.71 -24.21
N GLN A 112 -16.82 7.35 -23.83
CA GLN A 112 -16.38 5.96 -23.70
C GLN A 112 -16.46 5.49 -22.26
N THR A 113 -16.71 4.19 -22.09
CA THR A 113 -16.70 3.56 -20.76
C THR A 113 -15.30 3.52 -20.16
N TYR A 114 -15.17 3.73 -18.85
CA TYR A 114 -13.88 3.60 -18.14
C TYR A 114 -13.14 2.30 -18.47
N ARG A 115 -13.87 1.20 -18.64
CA ARG A 115 -13.30 -0.13 -18.91
C ARG A 115 -12.45 -0.18 -20.18
N SER A 116 -12.83 0.55 -21.24
CA SER A 116 -12.05 0.60 -22.49
C SER A 116 -10.82 1.51 -22.39
N LEU A 117 -10.86 2.49 -21.48
CA LEU A 117 -9.81 3.49 -21.32
C LEU A 117 -8.83 3.18 -20.18
N ARG A 118 -9.15 2.28 -19.25
CA ARG A 118 -8.36 2.03 -18.03
C ARG A 118 -6.90 1.58 -18.26
N ALA A 119 -6.56 1.10 -19.46
CA ALA A 119 -5.20 0.71 -19.83
C ALA A 119 -4.45 1.79 -20.63
N THR A 120 -5.10 2.91 -20.96
CA THR A 120 -4.51 3.98 -21.77
C THR A 120 -4.19 5.20 -20.91
N ALA A 121 -3.14 5.92 -21.30
CA ALA A 121 -2.84 7.21 -20.70
C ALA A 121 -3.85 8.26 -21.20
N PRO A 122 -4.27 9.22 -20.35
CA PRO A 122 -3.88 9.40 -18.94
C PRO A 122 -4.73 8.60 -17.94
N TRP A 123 -5.81 7.96 -18.40
CA TRP A 123 -6.86 7.35 -17.58
C TRP A 123 -6.36 6.31 -16.59
N LYS A 124 -5.38 5.50 -17.00
CA LYS A 124 -4.75 4.50 -16.13
C LYS A 124 -4.11 5.08 -14.86
N TYR A 125 -3.74 6.36 -14.86
CA TYR A 125 -3.11 7.02 -13.72
C TYR A 125 -4.08 7.77 -12.82
N VAL A 126 -5.28 8.12 -13.30
CA VAL A 126 -6.20 9.03 -12.61
C VAL A 126 -6.59 8.48 -11.24
N GLY A 127 -7.06 7.23 -11.19
CA GLY A 127 -7.42 6.58 -9.92
C GLY A 127 -6.21 6.40 -9.01
N TYR A 128 -5.12 5.84 -9.55
CA TYR A 128 -3.92 5.55 -8.75
C TYR A 128 -3.30 6.79 -8.11
N VAL A 129 -3.09 7.85 -8.90
CA VAL A 129 -2.43 9.09 -8.45
C VAL A 129 -3.32 9.86 -7.49
N SER A 130 -4.63 9.95 -7.76
CA SER A 130 -5.56 10.65 -6.85
C SER A 130 -5.72 9.94 -5.51
N GLY A 131 -5.97 8.62 -5.53
CA GLY A 131 -6.11 7.83 -4.30
C GLY A 131 -4.80 7.70 -3.53
N GLY A 132 -3.70 7.38 -4.21
CA GLY A 132 -2.36 7.30 -3.59
C GLY A 132 -1.89 8.65 -3.04
N GLY A 133 -2.12 9.73 -3.80
CA GLY A 133 -1.79 11.08 -3.35
C GLY A 133 -2.64 11.53 -2.16
N ALA A 134 -3.93 11.19 -2.13
CA ALA A 134 -4.80 11.43 -0.99
C ALA A 134 -4.29 10.68 0.26
N LEU A 135 -3.85 9.42 0.12
CA LEU A 135 -3.30 8.66 1.23
C LEU A 135 -2.08 9.35 1.84
N VAL A 136 -1.11 9.70 1.01
CA VAL A 136 0.12 10.39 1.46
C VAL A 136 -0.22 11.74 2.09
N TYR A 137 -1.13 12.51 1.48
CA TYR A 137 -1.59 13.79 2.01
C TYR A 137 -2.23 13.65 3.41
N LEU A 138 -3.14 12.69 3.59
CA LEU A 138 -3.80 12.42 4.87
C LEU A 138 -2.79 12.04 5.95
N LEU A 139 -1.84 11.15 5.62
CA LEU A 139 -0.81 10.72 6.55
C LEU A 139 0.14 11.86 6.95
N ILE A 140 0.57 12.70 6.01
CA ILE A 140 1.39 13.88 6.30
C ILE A 140 0.59 14.87 7.17
N GLY A 141 -0.68 15.12 6.82
CA GLY A 141 -1.55 16.03 7.57
C GLY A 141 -1.74 15.59 9.01
N PHE A 142 -1.92 14.30 9.27
CA PHE A 142 -2.00 13.76 10.62
C PHE A 142 -0.67 13.77 11.37
N ALA A 143 0.44 13.46 10.70
CA ALA A 143 1.77 13.46 11.31
C ALA A 143 2.22 14.88 11.70
N THR A 144 1.97 15.85 10.84
CA THR A 144 2.44 17.25 11.01
C THR A 144 1.40 18.16 11.67
N ARG A 145 0.14 17.69 11.80
CA ARG A 145 -1.03 18.50 12.19
C ARG A 145 -1.22 19.76 11.35
N SER A 146 -0.76 19.73 10.10
CA SER A 146 -0.80 20.86 9.18
C SER A 146 -1.37 20.41 7.84
N TRP A 147 -2.34 21.16 7.35
CA TRP A 147 -3.00 20.91 6.07
C TRP A 147 -2.55 21.99 5.09
N SER A 148 -1.72 21.60 4.13
CA SER A 148 -1.16 22.53 3.15
C SER A 148 -1.24 21.93 1.76
N LEU A 149 -1.51 22.77 0.76
CA LEU A 149 -1.48 22.39 -0.64
C LEU A 149 -0.11 21.80 -1.06
N LYS A 150 0.97 22.23 -0.38
CA LYS A 150 2.31 21.67 -0.60
C LYS A 150 2.35 20.16 -0.32
N TYR A 151 1.69 19.70 0.75
CA TYR A 151 1.65 18.27 1.09
C TYR A 151 0.79 17.48 0.12
N LEU A 152 -0.28 18.09 -0.41
CA LEU A 152 -1.08 17.46 -1.45
C LEU A 152 -0.26 17.26 -2.73
N LEU A 153 0.48 18.29 -3.15
CA LEU A 153 1.37 18.20 -4.32
C LEU A 153 2.47 17.15 -4.11
N ILE A 154 3.09 17.10 -2.93
CA ILE A 154 4.07 16.05 -2.59
C ILE A 154 3.44 14.67 -2.69
N GLY A 155 2.22 14.49 -2.17
CA GLY A 155 1.50 13.21 -2.25
C GLY A 155 1.21 12.80 -3.69
N LEU A 156 0.66 13.70 -4.50
CA LEU A 156 0.37 13.44 -5.91
C LEU A 156 1.65 13.12 -6.72
N LEU A 157 2.73 13.88 -6.50
CA LEU A 157 4.01 13.64 -7.15
C LEU A 157 4.63 12.31 -6.72
N ALA A 158 4.60 11.97 -5.42
CA ALA A 158 5.10 10.70 -4.93
C ALA A 158 4.31 9.52 -5.53
N ALA A 159 2.98 9.62 -5.57
CA ALA A 159 2.13 8.61 -6.19
C ALA A 159 2.40 8.50 -7.70
N LEU A 160 2.59 9.62 -8.41
CA LEU A 160 2.93 9.60 -9.83
C LEU A 160 4.31 8.97 -10.08
N CYS A 161 5.33 9.31 -9.28
CA CYS A 161 6.65 8.70 -9.37
C CYS A 161 6.58 7.18 -9.14
N MET A 162 5.80 6.73 -8.15
CA MET A 162 5.55 5.30 -7.93
C MET A 162 4.82 4.65 -9.10
N ALA A 163 3.80 5.30 -9.65
CA ALA A 163 3.07 4.82 -10.82
C ALA A 163 4.00 4.61 -12.00
N LEU A 164 4.85 5.60 -12.31
CA LEU A 164 5.81 5.53 -13.42
C LEU A 164 6.93 4.52 -13.18
N PHE A 165 7.40 4.39 -11.94
CA PHE A 165 8.41 3.41 -11.56
C PHE A 165 7.94 1.97 -11.83
N TYR A 166 6.64 1.70 -11.67
CA TYR A 166 6.05 0.40 -11.97
C TYR A 166 5.55 0.28 -13.41
N ASP A 167 5.00 1.33 -14.01
CA ASP A 167 4.42 1.26 -15.35
C ASP A 167 5.47 1.24 -16.47
N LEU A 168 6.54 2.04 -16.36
CA LEU A 168 7.55 2.16 -17.43
C LEU A 168 8.37 0.87 -17.67
N PRO A 169 8.84 0.14 -16.64
CA PRO A 169 9.58 -1.09 -16.87
C PRO A 169 8.69 -2.30 -17.18
N PHE A 170 7.39 -2.23 -16.89
CA PHE A 170 6.46 -3.36 -17.00
C PHE A 170 5.24 -2.97 -17.84
N GLU A 171 5.36 -3.10 -19.18
CA GLU A 171 4.33 -2.70 -20.15
C GLU A 171 2.94 -3.34 -19.92
N ASP A 172 2.90 -4.54 -19.33
CA ASP A 172 1.67 -5.31 -19.11
C ASP A 172 1.10 -5.13 -17.68
N LEU A 173 1.72 -4.29 -16.84
CA LEU A 173 1.29 -4.09 -15.47
C LEU A 173 0.11 -3.10 -15.41
N GLN A 174 -1.05 -3.58 -14.99
CA GLN A 174 -2.19 -2.72 -14.69
C GLN A 174 -2.09 -2.19 -13.27
N LEU A 175 -1.90 -0.87 -13.14
CA LEU A 175 -1.93 -0.20 -11.85
C LEU A 175 -3.31 -0.36 -11.19
N PRO A 176 -3.40 -0.53 -9.86
CA PRO A 176 -4.68 -0.44 -9.15
C PRO A 176 -5.36 0.91 -9.44
N PRO A 177 -6.69 0.98 -9.68
CA PRO A 177 -7.68 -0.08 -9.58
C PRO A 177 -7.97 -0.79 -10.93
N ASN A 178 -7.10 -0.63 -11.93
CA ASN A 178 -7.42 -0.94 -13.33
C ASN A 178 -7.43 -2.43 -13.67
N GLY A 179 -7.02 -3.29 -12.71
CA GLY A 179 -7.09 -4.74 -12.84
C GLY A 179 -8.49 -5.24 -13.24
N ASP A 180 -8.54 -6.46 -13.78
CA ASP A 180 -9.79 -7.15 -14.07
C ASP A 180 -10.57 -7.45 -12.78
N VAL A 181 -11.77 -6.88 -12.68
CA VAL A 181 -12.77 -7.15 -11.64
C VAL A 181 -14.10 -7.45 -12.32
#